data_AF-A0A1A0FKY0-F1
#
_entry.id   AF-A0A1A0FKY0-F1
#
_cell.length_a   1.000
_cell.length_b   1.000
_cell.length_c   1.000
_cell.angle_alpha   90.00
_cell.angle_beta   90.00
_cell.angle_gamma   90.00
#
_symmetry.space_group_name_H-M   'P 1'
#
loop_
_entity.id
_entity.type
_entity.pdbx_description
1 polymer ?
#
loop_
_entity_poly.entity_id
_entity_poly.type
_entity_poly.pdbx_seq_one_letter_code
_entity_poly.pdbx_strand_id
1 'polypeptide(L)'
;METDACGQTLADQPPLVVVPAALLVVDSQLGMTATASRDCLLLSLMGVRCLGVVVNKMDATGYSQALFDEVARECRAFSALLLLSEVTFIPVAALQGDNVLEPSAKCPGTPVLQCLVFWNPG
;
A
#
# COMPACT_ATOMS: atom_id res chain seq x y z
N MET A 1 31.68 -5.94 -26.38
CA MET A 1 30.24 -5.66 -26.47
C MET A 1 29.56 -6.90 -25.93
N GLU A 2 29.35 -6.94 -24.61
CA GLU A 2 28.77 -8.09 -23.92
C GLU A 2 27.26 -8.09 -24.15
N THR A 3 26.81 -9.03 -24.98
CA THR A 3 25.40 -9.40 -25.14
C THR A 3 25.07 -10.54 -24.19
N ASP A 4 23.92 -10.44 -23.52
CA ASP A 4 23.39 -11.54 -22.73
C ASP A 4 22.90 -12.69 -23.63
N ALA A 5 22.54 -13.82 -23.02
CA ALA A 5 22.12 -15.04 -23.70
C ALA A 5 20.85 -14.87 -24.58
N CYS A 6 20.18 -13.72 -24.53
CA CYS A 6 18.99 -13.40 -25.30
C CYS A 6 19.27 -12.46 -26.50
N GLY A 7 20.53 -12.05 -26.70
CA GLY A 7 20.91 -11.16 -27.81
C GLY A 7 20.40 -9.73 -27.64
N GLN A 8 20.03 -9.33 -26.42
CA GLN A 8 19.66 -7.94 -26.14
C GLN A 8 20.91 -7.13 -25.79
N THR A 9 20.99 -5.93 -26.35
CA THR A 9 22.04 -4.97 -26.01
C THR A 9 21.66 -4.33 -24.68
N LEU A 10 22.59 -4.25 -23.73
CA LEU A 10 22.41 -3.64 -22.40
C LEU A 10 21.88 -2.18 -22.42
N ALA A 11 21.80 -1.56 -23.60
CA ALA A 11 21.33 -0.20 -23.85
C ALA A 11 19.81 -0.05 -24.08
N ASP A 12 19.05 -1.14 -24.22
CA ASP A 12 17.61 -1.12 -24.51
C ASP A 12 16.74 -1.30 -23.25
N GLN A 13 17.36 -1.34 -22.07
CA GLN A 13 16.65 -1.32 -20.79
C GLN A 13 16.09 0.10 -20.58
N PRO A 14 14.77 0.28 -20.37
CA PRO A 14 14.23 1.59 -20.02
C PRO A 14 14.96 2.12 -18.78
N PRO A 15 15.14 3.45 -18.64
CA PRO A 15 15.78 4.00 -17.46
C PRO A 15 15.02 3.50 -16.21
N LEU A 16 15.76 2.93 -15.25
CA LEU A 16 15.21 2.54 -13.94
C LEU A 16 14.65 3.78 -13.25
N VAL A 17 13.36 4.06 -13.47
CA VAL A 17 12.62 5.10 -12.76
C VAL A 17 12.23 4.53 -11.41
N VAL A 18 13.02 4.83 -10.38
CA VAL A 18 12.68 4.46 -9.01
C VAL A 18 11.64 5.44 -8.50
N VAL A 19 10.39 4.98 -8.34
CA VAL A 19 9.31 5.78 -7.76
C VAL A 19 9.26 5.52 -6.25
N PRO A 20 9.34 6.56 -5.40
CA PRO A 20 9.22 6.38 -3.95
C PRO A 20 7.79 5.96 -3.59
N ALA A 21 7.66 4.82 -2.92
CA ALA A 21 6.42 4.29 -2.39
C ALA A 21 6.49 4.20 -0.86
N ALA A 22 5.35 4.32 -0.19
CA ALA A 22 5.26 4.20 1.25
C ALA A 22 4.12 3.28 1.68
N LEU A 23 4.26 2.71 2.88
CA LEU A 23 3.23 1.92 3.53
C LEU A 23 2.83 2.63 4.82
N LEU A 24 1.56 3.02 4.93
CA LEU A 24 0.96 3.56 6.14
C LEU A 24 0.13 2.48 6.82
N VAL A 25 0.46 2.16 8.06
CA VAL A 25 -0.31 1.20 8.85
C VAL A 25 -1.31 1.96 9.72
N VAL A 26 -2.58 1.62 9.57
CA VAL A 26 -3.70 2.20 10.31
C VAL A 26 -4.38 1.10 11.11
N ASP A 27 -4.75 1.38 12.35
CA ASP A 27 -5.53 0.45 13.17
C ASP A 27 -7.01 0.54 12.77
N SER A 28 -7.64 -0.61 12.45
CA SER A 28 -9.04 -0.65 12.05
C SER A 28 -10.01 -0.05 13.08
N GLN A 29 -9.71 -0.15 14.38
CA GLN A 29 -10.57 0.43 15.43
C GLN A 29 -10.37 1.92 15.63
N LEU A 30 -9.17 2.44 15.31
CA LEU A 30 -8.83 3.84 15.54
C LEU A 30 -9.01 4.72 14.31
N GLY A 31 -8.96 4.13 13.10
CA GLY A 31 -9.08 4.87 11.84
C GLY A 31 -7.99 5.94 11.70
N MET A 32 -8.35 7.07 11.10
CA MET A 32 -7.39 8.14 10.80
C MET A 32 -6.98 8.94 12.05
N THR A 33 -5.82 8.63 12.62
CA THR A 33 -5.30 9.32 13.81
C THR A 33 -4.44 10.54 13.46
N ALA A 34 -4.20 11.43 14.43
CA ALA A 34 -3.30 12.58 14.27
C ALA A 34 -1.88 12.16 13.84
N THR A 35 -1.38 11.02 14.34
CA THR A 35 -0.08 10.47 13.95
C THR A 35 -0.10 10.05 12.48
N ALA A 36 -1.10 9.27 12.07
CA ALA A 36 -1.22 8.84 10.68
C ALA A 36 -1.36 10.04 9.72
N SER A 37 -2.07 11.10 10.14
CA SER A 37 -2.23 12.32 9.35
C SER A 37 -0.92 13.09 9.20
N ARG A 38 -0.14 13.19 10.28
CA ARG A 38 1.20 13.78 10.25
C ARG A 38 2.13 13.00 9.33
N ASP A 39 2.09 11.68 9.38
CA ASP A 39 2.97 10.85 8.57
C ASP A 39 2.58 10.95 7.08
N CYS A 40 1.28 10.95 6.74
CA CYS A 40 0.79 11.27 5.39
C CYS A 40 1.28 12.63 4.87
N LEU A 41 1.25 13.66 5.72
CA LEU A 41 1.76 14.98 5.36
C LEU A 41 3.26 14.93 5.04
N LEU A 42 4.06 14.28 5.90
CA LEU A 42 5.50 14.11 5.67
C LEU A 42 5.79 13.35 4.37
N LEU A 43 5.07 12.27 4.11
CA LEU A 43 5.19 11.49 2.88
C LEU A 43 4.87 12.34 1.64
N SER A 44 3.80 13.14 1.70
CA SER A 44 3.45 14.06 0.63
C SER A 44 4.54 15.13 0.40
N LEU A 45 5.16 15.64 1.46
CA LEU A 45 6.25 16.62 1.37
C LEU A 45 7.55 16.01 0.81
N MET A 46 7.78 14.72 1.06
CA MET A 46 8.91 13.96 0.48
C MET A 46 8.68 13.55 -0.98
N GLY A 47 7.53 13.88 -1.57
CA GLY A 47 7.22 13.58 -2.97
C GLY A 47 6.80 12.13 -3.22
N VAL A 48 6.39 11.39 -2.19
CA VAL A 48 5.76 10.08 -2.34
C VAL A 48 4.42 10.26 -3.03
N ARG A 49 4.17 9.48 -4.09
CA ARG A 49 2.89 9.48 -4.82
C ARG A 49 2.14 8.15 -4.72
N CYS A 50 2.85 7.06 -4.46
CA CYS A 50 2.31 5.72 -4.28
C CYS A 50 2.24 5.39 -2.78
N LEU A 51 1.03 5.22 -2.25
CA LEU A 51 0.78 4.94 -0.84
C LEU A 51 -0.06 3.67 -0.68
N GLY A 52 0.46 2.71 0.08
CA GLY A 52 -0.32 1.61 0.63
C GLY A 52 -0.85 1.94 2.00
N VAL A 53 -2.17 1.99 2.16
CA VAL A 53 -2.81 2.07 3.48
C VAL A 53 -3.19 0.67 3.93
N VAL A 54 -2.43 0.15 4.89
CA VAL A 54 -2.69 -1.14 5.54
C VAL A 54 -3.61 -0.93 6.72
N VAL A 55 -4.87 -1.35 6.57
CA VAL A 55 -5.86 -1.34 7.65
C VAL A 55 -5.67 -2.61 8.46
N ASN A 56 -4.93 -2.51 9.56
CA ASN A 56 -4.50 -3.62 10.39
C ASN A 56 -5.49 -3.93 11.53
N LYS A 57 -5.30 -5.10 12.16
CA LYS A 57 -6.13 -5.63 13.26
C LYS A 57 -7.58 -5.95 12.87
N MET A 58 -7.80 -6.40 11.63
CA MET A 58 -9.13 -6.81 11.16
C MET A 58 -9.74 -7.95 11.98
N ASP A 59 -8.92 -8.76 12.66
CA ASP A 59 -9.36 -9.78 13.60
C ASP A 59 -10.10 -9.20 14.81
N ALA A 60 -9.65 -8.05 15.32
CA ALA A 60 -10.27 -7.37 16.46
C ALA A 60 -11.65 -6.77 16.14
N THR A 61 -11.99 -6.66 14.86
CA THR A 61 -13.27 -6.14 14.36
C THR A 61 -14.13 -7.23 13.72
N GLY A 62 -13.73 -8.51 13.85
CA GLY A 62 -14.46 -9.63 13.27
C GLY A 62 -14.47 -9.63 11.74
N TYR A 63 -13.43 -9.07 11.11
CA TYR A 63 -13.29 -8.93 9.66
C TYR A 63 -14.43 -8.14 9.00
N SER A 64 -14.97 -7.15 9.71
CA SER A 64 -16.08 -6.33 9.22
C SER A 64 -15.69 -5.49 8.00
N GLN A 65 -16.26 -5.83 6.83
CA GLN A 65 -16.08 -5.07 5.60
C GLN A 65 -16.56 -3.62 5.74
N ALA A 66 -17.69 -3.40 6.42
CA ALA A 66 -18.25 -2.07 6.60
C ALA A 66 -17.32 -1.13 7.39
N LEU A 67 -16.62 -1.66 8.40
CA LEU A 67 -15.66 -0.89 9.19
C LEU A 67 -14.39 -0.61 8.38
N PHE A 68 -13.90 -1.59 7.61
CA PHE A 68 -12.80 -1.36 6.67
C PHE A 68 -13.15 -0.27 5.66
N ASP A 69 -14.33 -0.35 5.04
CA ASP A 69 -14.79 0.61 4.03
C ASP A 69 -14.88 2.03 4.61
N GLU A 70 -15.32 2.15 5.86
CA GLU A 70 -15.40 3.42 6.58
C GLU A 70 -14.01 4.02 6.83
N VAL A 71 -13.07 3.24 7.36
CA VAL A 71 -11.68 3.68 7.57
C VAL A 71 -11.01 4.01 6.24
N ALA A 72 -11.19 3.18 5.21
CA ALA A 72 -10.65 3.42 3.88
C ALA A 72 -11.22 4.71 3.25
N ARG A 73 -12.51 4.99 3.47
CA ARG A 73 -13.16 6.23 3.02
C ARG A 73 -12.56 7.45 3.72
N GLU A 74 -12.36 7.39 5.03
CA GLU A 74 -11.73 8.45 5.82
C GLU A 74 -10.30 8.72 5.34
N CYS A 75 -9.48 7.68 5.26
CA CYS A 75 -8.10 7.77 4.78
C CYS A 75 -8.03 8.29 3.33
N ARG A 76 -8.93 7.85 2.44
CA ARG A 76 -9.01 8.32 1.05
C ARG A 76 -9.36 9.80 0.97
N ALA A 77 -10.32 10.25 1.80
CA ALA A 77 -10.67 11.67 1.86
C ALA A 77 -9.48 12.51 2.32
N PHE A 78 -8.71 12.04 3.31
CA PHE A 78 -7.52 12.73 3.78
C PHE A 78 -6.40 12.74 2.74
N SER A 79 -6.12 11.60 2.10
CA SER A 79 -5.06 11.51 1.09
C SER A 79 -5.35 12.36 -0.15
N ALA A 80 -6.62 12.55 -0.51
CA ALA A 80 -7.05 13.41 -1.61
C ALA A 80 -6.76 14.90 -1.37
N LEU A 81 -6.57 15.33 -0.13
CA LEU A 81 -6.13 16.69 0.21
C LEU A 81 -4.62 16.89 0.00
N LEU A 82 -3.89 15.80 -0.25
CA LEU A 82 -2.43 15.75 -0.38
C LEU A 82 -2.03 15.36 -1.82
N LEU A 83 -0.73 15.36 -2.11
CA LEU A 83 -0.20 14.96 -3.43
C LEU A 83 -0.11 13.42 -3.61
N LEU A 84 -0.87 12.67 -2.81
CA LEU A 84 -0.89 11.20 -2.76
C LEU A 84 -1.92 10.69 -3.77
N SER A 85 -1.46 10.31 -4.97
CA SER A 85 -2.33 10.04 -6.12
C SER A 85 -2.70 8.57 -6.27
N GLU A 86 -1.77 7.67 -5.95
CA GLU A 86 -1.98 6.22 -6.06
C GLU A 86 -2.09 5.59 -4.68
N VAL A 87 -3.33 5.52 -4.17
CA VAL A 87 -3.61 4.99 -2.83
C VAL A 87 -4.30 3.65 -2.92
N THR A 88 -3.67 2.61 -2.37
CA THR A 88 -4.24 1.25 -2.28
C THR A 88 -4.58 0.93 -0.83
N PHE A 89 -5.76 0.37 -0.59
CA PHE A 89 -6.20 -0.04 0.75
C PHE A 89 -6.11 -1.55 0.88
N ILE A 90 -5.47 -2.01 1.95
CA ILE A 90 -5.18 -3.43 2.16
C ILE A 90 -5.67 -3.82 3.56
N PRO A 91 -6.72 -4.64 3.68
CA PRO A 91 -7.15 -5.11 4.98
C PRO A 91 -6.21 -6.23 5.47
N VAL A 92 -5.71 -6.13 6.69
CA VAL A 92 -4.72 -7.05 7.25
C VAL A 92 -5.08 -7.42 8.68
N ALA A 93 -4.82 -8.68 9.04
CA ALA A 93 -4.76 -9.12 10.43
C ALA A 93 -3.37 -9.73 10.66
N ALA A 94 -2.40 -8.89 10.98
CA ALA A 94 -0.99 -9.28 11.00
C ALA A 94 -0.67 -10.36 12.04
N LEU A 95 -1.40 -10.38 13.17
CA LEU A 95 -1.24 -11.40 14.20
C LEU A 95 -1.67 -12.80 13.72
N GLN A 96 -2.65 -12.86 12.83
CA GLN A 96 -3.16 -14.08 12.22
C GLN A 96 -2.48 -14.41 10.88
N GLY A 97 -1.69 -13.46 10.35
CA GLY A 97 -1.01 -13.58 9.06
C GLY A 97 -1.91 -13.29 7.84
N ASP A 98 -3.16 -12.88 8.05
CA ASP A 98 -4.13 -12.67 6.97
C ASP A 98 -3.72 -11.46 6.09
N ASN A 99 -3.63 -11.69 4.77
CA ASN A 99 -3.26 -10.70 3.74
C ASN A 99 -1.86 -10.06 3.91
N VAL A 100 -0.94 -10.71 4.64
CA VAL A 100 0.45 -10.25 4.74
C VAL A 100 1.28 -10.76 3.54
N LEU A 101 1.36 -12.09 3.41
CA LEU A 101 2.09 -12.77 2.33
C LEU A 101 1.13 -13.40 1.32
N GLU A 102 0.08 -14.05 1.83
CA GLU A 102 -0.90 -14.81 1.03
C GLU A 102 -2.32 -14.26 1.25
N PRO A 103 -3.23 -14.45 0.27
CA PRO A 103 -4.61 -13.99 0.39
C PRO A 103 -5.36 -14.75 1.49
N SER A 104 -6.20 -14.05 2.24
CA SER A 104 -7.09 -14.65 3.24
C SER A 104 -8.52 -14.76 2.74
N ALA A 105 -9.16 -15.91 2.98
CA ALA A 105 -10.59 -16.09 2.71
C ALA A 105 -11.48 -15.30 3.69
N LYS A 106 -10.96 -14.90 4.86
CA LYS A 106 -11.72 -14.15 5.88
C LYS A 106 -11.83 -12.67 5.56
N CYS A 107 -10.88 -12.14 4.80
CA CYS A 107 -10.79 -10.73 4.49
C CYS A 107 -10.41 -10.56 3.02
N PRO A 108 -11.38 -10.32 2.13
CA PRO A 108 -11.10 -10.20 0.70
C PRO A 108 -10.19 -8.99 0.45
N GLY A 109 -8.99 -9.25 -0.07
CA GLY A 109 -7.99 -8.23 -0.32
C GLY A 109 -6.75 -8.78 -1.03
N THR A 110 -5.99 -7.90 -1.66
CA THR A 110 -4.68 -8.27 -2.22
C THR A 110 -3.63 -8.25 -1.11
N PRO A 111 -2.79 -9.28 -0.94
CA PRO A 111 -1.77 -9.28 0.10
C PRO A 111 -0.77 -8.14 -0.02
N VAL A 112 -0.23 -7.69 1.11
CA VAL A 112 0.76 -6.59 1.16
C VAL A 112 1.97 -6.87 0.26
N LEU A 113 2.54 -8.09 0.32
CA LEU A 113 3.68 -8.45 -0.51
C LEU A 113 3.35 -8.34 -2.01
N GLN A 114 2.14 -8.74 -2.40
CA GLN A 114 1.70 -8.69 -3.78
C GLN A 114 1.56 -7.23 -4.25
N CYS A 115 0.99 -6.34 -3.43
CA CYS A 115 0.95 -4.90 -3.72
C CYS A 115 2.35 -4.30 -3.90
N LEU A 116 3.31 -4.67 -3.03
CA LEU A 116 4.69 -4.18 -3.11
C LEU A 116 5.41 -4.62 -4.39
N VAL A 117 5.19 -5.86 -4.83
CA VAL A 117 5.79 -6.39 -6.07
C VAL A 117 5.21 -5.70 -7.30
N PHE A 118 3.90 -5.42 -7.32
CA PHE A 118 3.23 -4.85 -8.49
C PHE A 118 3.23 -3.32 -8.58
N TRP A 119 3.60 -2.60 -7.51
CA TRP A 119 3.74 -1.13 -7.56
C TRP A 119 4.84 -0.63 -8.50
N ASN A 120 5.59 -1.53 -9.11
CA ASN A 120 6.52 -1.17 -10.17
C ASN A 120 6.51 -2.18 -11.33
N PRO A 121 5.66 -2.00 -12.35
CA PRO A 121 5.78 -2.68 -13.63
C PRO A 121 6.45 -1.74 -14.65
N GLY A 122 7.59 -1.15 -14.27
CA GLY A 122 8.41 -0.28 -15.12
C GLY A 122 9.72 -0.95 -15.52
#